data_AF-A0A285ZNI7-F1
#
_entry.id   AF-A0A285ZNI7-F1
#
_cell.length_a   1.000
_cell.length_b   1.000
_cell.length_c   1.000
_cell.angle_alpha   90.00
_cell.angle_beta   90.00
_cell.angle_gamma   90.00
#
_symmetry.space_group_name_H-M   'P 1'
#
loop_
_entity.id
_entity.type
_entity.pdbx_description
1 polymer ?
#
loop_
_entity_poly.entity_id
_entity_poly.type
_entity_poly.pdbx_seq_one_letter_code
_entity_poly.pdbx_strand_id
1 'polypeptide(L)'
;MNKKKLLALLVSSAFLFAACGDDDSPSSPKNNQEEVSSSSEEDDCDSDECDEKSSSSKSNDKKSSDSKDNDKSSSSKKGDDKSSDSKDEKSSSSSAKDDEKSSDSKDDDKSSSSAEEPESSSSADAPKGAHAAKLADLEKNYELKIFDQTVYLSTGSKQGLIALRIPDEMWLVTYTDFANGEVKFTDDNVGKQYAETDAVKKILEKLKSKDGFTLSFIVDKDDVVKYSVNGSKDYNEAVKASVAVQKGKVSKAADIQNKIFECTDGDTTRTFTFFDNSYIVDVTAGKKLAYWIGGHYDIQRSTLLMRPAYFSKPVYSMYAYSVGTDNTIASDGATMNCNVEASEYEYEKASDFVGEWQAKKDGIDWEFTLKADGTYELSAFEGNKNVEAKNGVWEIYGYHMMMRNKGCLHPDKCTSSLHGQLQTGPIDKATNKISGFSFIHNDTDTPKIPTSFDAPQYE
;
A
#
# COMPACT_ATOMS: atom_id res chain seq x y z
N MET A 1 32.43 38.50 -49.46
CA MET A 1 33.53 37.84 -50.23
C MET A 1 34.38 37.01 -49.27
N ASN A 2 35.36 36.25 -49.82
CA ASN A 2 36.44 35.49 -49.16
C ASN A 2 37.06 36.10 -47.86
N LYS A 3 37.76 35.38 -46.96
CA LYS A 3 37.97 33.93 -46.67
C LYS A 3 38.72 33.78 -45.32
N LYS A 4 38.47 32.67 -44.60
CA LYS A 4 39.38 31.90 -43.70
C LYS A 4 40.47 32.61 -42.86
N LYS A 5 40.42 32.42 -41.53
CA LYS A 5 41.28 31.48 -40.74
C LYS A 5 40.72 31.46 -39.30
N LEU A 6 40.39 30.34 -38.65
CA LEU A 6 41.12 29.08 -38.41
C LEU A 6 42.13 29.20 -37.26
N LEU A 7 41.70 28.74 -36.08
CA LEU A 7 42.55 28.10 -35.07
C LEU A 7 41.82 26.82 -34.64
N ALA A 8 42.57 25.75 -34.39
CA ALA A 8 42.05 24.48 -33.89
C ALA A 8 42.91 24.03 -32.71
N LEU A 9 42.30 23.37 -31.73
CA LEU A 9 43.03 22.72 -30.65
C LEU A 9 42.33 21.41 -30.29
N LEU A 10 43.06 20.32 -30.46
CA LEU A 10 42.67 18.98 -30.04
C LEU A 10 42.98 18.82 -28.55
N VAL A 11 42.10 18.13 -27.82
CA VAL A 11 42.50 17.30 -26.68
C VAL A 11 41.88 15.93 -26.91
N SER A 12 42.71 14.89 -26.94
CA SER A 12 42.29 13.53 -27.28
C SER A 12 41.74 12.78 -26.07
N SER A 13 40.90 11.78 -26.33
CA SER A 13 40.41 10.83 -25.33
C SER A 13 41.55 10.10 -24.61
N ALA A 14 41.38 9.86 -23.31
CA ALA A 14 42.14 8.87 -22.55
C ALA A 14 41.15 7.90 -21.90
N PHE A 15 41.04 6.68 -22.46
CA PHE A 15 40.39 5.58 -21.76
C PHE A 15 41.33 5.06 -20.66
N LEU A 16 40.85 4.98 -19.43
CA LEU A 16 41.39 4.10 -18.41
C LEU A 16 40.24 3.35 -17.75
N PHE A 17 40.11 2.07 -18.10
CA PHE A 17 39.36 1.12 -17.28
C PHE A 17 40.20 0.81 -16.04
N ALA A 18 39.64 1.02 -14.85
CA ALA A 18 40.12 0.43 -13.61
C ALA A 18 38.95 -0.36 -13.01
N ALA A 19 39.10 -1.67 -12.88
CA ALA A 19 38.04 -2.58 -12.43
C ALA A 19 38.29 -3.05 -11.00
N CYS A 20 37.77 -2.29 -10.04
CA CYS A 20 37.38 -2.74 -8.71
C CYS A 20 35.97 -2.12 -8.49
N GLY A 21 34.92 -2.84 -8.09
CA GLY A 21 34.89 -4.20 -7.56
C GLY A 21 34.99 -4.20 -6.05
N ASP A 22 33.92 -3.77 -5.39
CA ASP A 22 33.49 -4.07 -4.02
C ASP A 22 31.99 -3.71 -3.92
N ASP A 23 31.26 -4.39 -3.03
CA ASP A 23 29.85 -4.09 -2.72
C ASP A 23 29.76 -2.89 -1.76
N ASP A 24 28.83 -1.95 -1.99
CA ASP A 24 28.44 -1.00 -0.93
C ASP A 24 26.98 -0.53 -1.08
N SER A 25 26.19 -0.75 -0.04
CA SER A 25 24.84 -0.19 0.08
C SER A 25 24.93 1.27 0.51
N PRO A 26 24.07 2.18 0.00
CA PRO A 26 24.16 3.60 0.35
C PRO A 26 23.89 3.81 1.85
N SER A 27 24.96 4.04 2.60
CA SER A 27 24.90 4.32 4.03
C SER A 27 24.35 5.73 4.28
N SER A 28 23.54 5.87 5.33
CA SER A 28 22.91 7.14 5.71
C SER A 28 23.95 8.24 5.96
N PRO A 29 23.69 9.50 5.54
CA PRO A 29 24.62 10.59 5.80
C PRO A 29 24.81 10.80 7.31
N LYS A 30 26.07 10.84 7.76
CA LYS A 30 26.42 11.08 9.16
C LYS A 30 26.05 12.51 9.55
N ASN A 31 25.31 12.65 10.65
CA ASN A 31 24.93 13.94 11.19
C ASN A 31 26.05 14.46 12.11
N ASN A 32 27.05 15.12 11.53
CA ASN A 32 28.12 15.76 12.31
C ASN A 32 27.59 17.02 12.98
N GLN A 33 27.42 16.99 14.30
CA GLN A 33 27.43 18.20 15.11
C GLN A 33 28.86 18.74 15.14
N GLU A 34 29.09 19.93 14.57
CA GLU A 34 30.18 20.81 15.00
C GLU A 34 29.54 22.05 15.64
N GLU A 35 29.92 22.33 16.90
CA GLU A 35 29.44 23.51 17.61
C GLU A 35 30.12 24.78 17.08
N VAL A 36 29.34 25.85 16.90
CA VAL A 36 29.88 27.19 16.71
C VAL A 36 29.20 28.15 17.69
N SER A 37 29.83 28.37 18.84
CA SER A 37 29.44 29.46 19.73
C SER A 37 29.86 30.81 19.12
N SER A 38 28.92 31.75 19.07
CA SER A 38 29.21 33.17 18.87
C SER A 38 28.16 33.99 19.63
N SER A 39 28.57 35.10 20.23
CA SER A 39 27.79 35.84 21.23
C SER A 39 27.46 37.27 20.78
N SER A 40 26.45 37.85 21.44
CA SER A 40 26.34 39.28 21.79
C SER A 40 26.51 40.33 20.68
N GLU A 41 25.39 40.96 20.30
CA GLU A 41 25.06 42.38 20.56
C GLU A 41 23.59 42.56 20.08
N GLU A 42 22.63 42.77 20.97
CA GLU A 42 22.20 44.07 21.54
C GLU A 42 21.52 45.01 20.53
N ASP A 43 20.20 45.14 20.63
CA ASP A 43 19.46 46.39 20.39
C ASP A 43 18.07 46.29 21.07
N ASP A 44 17.69 47.32 21.85
CA ASP A 44 16.46 47.36 22.66
C ASP A 44 15.24 47.84 21.86
N CYS A 45 14.03 47.48 22.32
CA CYS A 45 12.90 48.43 22.44
C CYS A 45 11.73 47.85 23.26
N ASP A 46 11.50 48.39 24.45
CA ASP A 46 10.27 48.20 25.23
C ASP A 46 9.04 48.82 24.52
N SER A 47 7.86 48.19 24.70
CA SER A 47 6.66 48.91 25.19
C SER A 47 5.50 47.94 25.47
N ASP A 48 5.04 47.94 26.72
CA ASP A 48 3.79 47.32 27.16
C ASP A 48 2.56 48.19 26.81
N GLU A 49 1.38 47.65 27.12
CA GLU A 49 0.05 48.30 27.18
C GLU A 49 -0.60 48.79 25.87
N CYS A 50 -1.68 48.11 25.46
CA CYS A 50 -3.02 48.73 25.45
C CYS A 50 -4.16 47.71 25.32
N ASP A 51 -5.30 48.07 25.91
CA ASP A 51 -6.39 47.20 26.37
C ASP A 51 -7.37 46.63 25.31
N GLU A 52 -8.19 45.71 25.83
CA GLU A 52 -9.49 45.29 25.30
C GLU A 52 -10.40 46.45 24.80
N LYS A 53 -11.31 46.16 23.84
CA LYS A 53 -12.79 46.04 24.02
C LYS A 53 -13.61 46.48 22.80
N SER A 54 -14.67 45.69 22.55
CA SER A 54 -15.97 46.13 22.00
C SER A 54 -16.06 46.63 20.54
N SER A 55 -17.23 46.66 19.90
CA SER A 55 -18.41 45.76 19.95
C SER A 55 -19.41 46.15 18.85
N SER A 56 -20.08 45.16 18.22
CA SER A 56 -21.33 45.37 17.45
C SER A 56 -21.18 46.21 16.15
N SER A 57 -22.16 46.39 15.24
CA SER A 57 -23.46 45.75 15.00
C SER A 57 -23.94 46.07 13.56
N LYS A 58 -25.06 45.43 13.15
CA LYS A 58 -25.89 45.67 11.95
C LYS A 58 -25.37 45.02 10.66
N SER A 59 -26.05 44.10 9.99
CA SER A 59 -27.49 43.94 9.63
C SER A 59 -27.95 44.82 8.46
N ASN A 60 -28.36 44.18 7.36
CA ASN A 60 -29.20 44.79 6.33
C ASN A 60 -30.03 43.70 5.61
N ASP A 61 -31.23 43.44 6.11
CA ASP A 61 -32.22 42.60 5.43
C ASP A 61 -32.90 43.35 4.27
N LYS A 62 -33.01 42.69 3.11
CA LYS A 62 -34.13 42.78 2.14
C LYS A 62 -33.81 41.93 0.89
N LYS A 63 -34.78 41.40 0.13
CA LYS A 63 -36.18 41.03 0.40
C LYS A 63 -36.73 40.30 -0.85
N SER A 64 -36.92 38.99 -0.69
CA SER A 64 -38.18 38.23 -0.93
C SER A 64 -39.15 38.62 -2.05
N SER A 65 -39.31 37.69 -2.99
CA SER A 65 -40.57 37.27 -3.65
C SER A 65 -40.32 35.87 -4.24
N ASP A 66 -41.00 34.78 -3.88
CA ASP A 66 -42.46 34.48 -3.99
C ASP A 66 -42.97 34.63 -5.44
N SER A 67 -43.66 33.66 -6.07
CA SER A 67 -44.47 32.55 -5.52
C SER A 67 -44.46 31.29 -6.41
N LYS A 68 -44.74 30.12 -5.80
CA LYS A 68 -45.81 29.11 -6.09
C LYS A 68 -46.26 28.81 -7.55
N ASP A 69 -46.87 27.67 -7.92
CA ASP A 69 -47.80 26.76 -7.20
C ASP A 69 -47.88 25.37 -7.89
N ASN A 70 -48.11 24.30 -7.10
CA ASN A 70 -48.89 23.06 -7.40
C ASN A 70 -48.54 22.17 -8.65
N ASP A 71 -48.98 20.92 -8.81
CA ASP A 71 -49.94 20.08 -8.05
C ASP A 71 -49.72 18.55 -8.28
N LYS A 72 -50.18 17.70 -7.34
CA LYS A 72 -50.74 16.30 -7.47
C LYS A 72 -50.09 15.21 -8.39
N SER A 73 -50.30 13.89 -8.20
CA SER A 73 -50.66 13.02 -7.05
C SER A 73 -50.78 11.54 -7.49
N SER A 74 -50.68 10.57 -6.54
CA SER A 74 -51.40 9.25 -6.52
C SER A 74 -51.13 8.22 -7.66
N SER A 75 -51.33 6.89 -7.52
CA SER A 75 -51.59 6.00 -6.37
C SER A 75 -51.36 4.52 -6.79
N SER A 76 -51.34 3.61 -5.81
CA SER A 76 -51.20 2.15 -6.00
C SER A 76 -52.48 1.41 -6.46
N LYS A 77 -52.34 0.24 -7.10
CA LYS A 77 -52.95 -1.04 -6.64
C LYS A 77 -52.63 -2.30 -7.47
N LYS A 78 -52.72 -3.43 -6.73
CA LYS A 78 -52.80 -4.87 -7.07
C LYS A 78 -53.27 -5.29 -8.48
N GLY A 79 -52.74 -6.45 -8.89
CA GLY A 79 -53.46 -7.49 -9.64
C GLY A 79 -52.89 -8.88 -9.30
N ASP A 80 -53.69 -9.75 -8.65
CA ASP A 80 -53.39 -11.18 -8.46
C ASP A 80 -54.14 -11.98 -9.53
N ASP A 81 -53.56 -13.04 -10.12
CA ASP A 81 -54.35 -14.21 -10.55
C ASP A 81 -53.53 -15.51 -10.69
N LYS A 82 -54.21 -16.64 -10.94
CA LYS A 82 -53.80 -17.99 -10.51
C LYS A 82 -54.12 -19.08 -11.58
N SER A 83 -53.73 -20.34 -11.30
CA SER A 83 -54.13 -21.62 -11.97
C SER A 83 -53.33 -22.02 -13.24
N SER A 84 -53.13 -23.30 -13.60
CA SER A 84 -53.30 -24.59 -12.87
C SER A 84 -52.56 -25.77 -13.52
N ASP A 85 -52.51 -26.91 -12.80
CA ASP A 85 -51.88 -28.20 -13.08
C ASP A 85 -52.27 -28.95 -14.38
N SER A 86 -51.34 -29.76 -14.90
CA SER A 86 -51.49 -31.21 -15.20
C SER A 86 -50.11 -31.78 -15.63
N LYS A 87 -49.62 -32.98 -15.24
CA LYS A 87 -50.18 -34.36 -15.34
C LYS A 87 -50.36 -34.82 -16.79
N ASP A 88 -50.11 -36.07 -17.20
CA ASP A 88 -49.55 -37.32 -16.61
C ASP A 88 -49.04 -38.15 -17.86
N GLU A 89 -48.20 -39.21 -17.88
CA GLU A 89 -47.77 -40.28 -16.96
C GLU A 89 -46.53 -41.05 -17.54
N LYS A 90 -46.09 -42.13 -16.88
CA LYS A 90 -45.28 -43.34 -17.30
C LYS A 90 -45.27 -43.81 -18.79
N SER A 91 -44.41 -44.73 -19.29
CA SER A 91 -43.15 -45.41 -18.86
C SER A 91 -42.64 -46.39 -19.96
N SER A 92 -41.48 -47.06 -19.75
CA SER A 92 -41.15 -48.48 -20.11
C SER A 92 -41.24 -49.00 -21.58
N SER A 93 -40.42 -49.95 -22.08
CA SER A 93 -39.17 -50.57 -21.58
C SER A 93 -38.56 -51.57 -22.57
N SER A 94 -37.22 -51.60 -22.63
CA SER A 94 -36.37 -52.81 -22.70
C SER A 94 -36.30 -53.73 -23.94
N SER A 95 -35.19 -54.48 -23.95
CA SER A 95 -35.01 -55.84 -24.49
C SER A 95 -34.63 -55.99 -25.98
N ALA A 96 -33.72 -56.89 -26.33
CA ALA A 96 -32.73 -57.65 -25.55
C ALA A 96 -31.75 -58.38 -26.50
N LYS A 97 -30.80 -59.11 -25.90
CA LYS A 97 -30.03 -60.24 -26.44
C LYS A 97 -28.78 -59.89 -27.24
N ASP A 98 -27.67 -60.62 -27.18
CA ASP A 98 -27.06 -61.75 -26.42
C ASP A 98 -25.90 -62.18 -27.40
N ASP A 99 -24.80 -62.88 -27.07
CA ASP A 99 -24.37 -63.53 -25.83
C ASP A 99 -22.85 -63.77 -25.82
N GLU A 100 -22.33 -64.24 -24.66
CA GLU A 100 -21.12 -65.08 -24.51
C GLU A 100 -19.71 -64.48 -24.86
N LYS A 101 -18.59 -64.87 -24.21
CA LYS A 101 -18.37 -65.91 -23.18
C LYS A 101 -17.12 -65.66 -22.31
N SER A 102 -17.21 -66.06 -21.02
CA SER A 102 -16.11 -66.51 -20.13
C SER A 102 -14.95 -65.53 -19.80
N SER A 103 -14.37 -65.55 -18.59
CA SER A 103 -14.72 -66.23 -17.33
C SER A 103 -13.86 -65.69 -16.17
N ASP A 104 -14.40 -65.71 -14.94
CA ASP A 104 -13.72 -65.91 -13.64
C ASP A 104 -12.39 -65.16 -13.29
N SER A 105 -12.24 -64.57 -12.09
CA SER A 105 -13.16 -64.45 -10.97
C SER A 105 -12.66 -63.45 -9.92
N LYS A 106 -13.61 -62.93 -9.12
CA LYS A 106 -13.51 -62.61 -7.68
C LYS A 106 -12.98 -61.28 -7.10
N ASP A 107 -13.63 -60.99 -5.98
CA ASP A 107 -13.27 -60.26 -4.75
C ASP A 107 -13.05 -58.73 -4.84
N ASP A 108 -14.17 -58.03 -4.67
CA ASP A 108 -14.39 -56.86 -3.81
C ASP A 108 -13.18 -56.00 -3.36
N ASP A 109 -13.25 -54.69 -3.65
CA ASP A 109 -13.67 -53.76 -2.58
C ASP A 109 -14.34 -52.49 -3.13
N LYS A 110 -15.12 -51.79 -2.31
CA LYS A 110 -15.91 -50.61 -2.68
C LYS A 110 -15.89 -49.56 -1.58
N SER A 111 -15.20 -48.45 -1.80
CA SER A 111 -15.33 -47.25 -0.98
C SER A 111 -15.27 -45.97 -1.78
N SER A 112 -16.30 -45.14 -1.62
CA SER A 112 -16.36 -43.76 -2.07
C SER A 112 -15.85 -42.84 -0.97
N SER A 113 -14.82 -42.04 -1.23
CA SER A 113 -14.47 -40.90 -0.40
C SER A 113 -15.40 -39.72 -0.71
N SER A 114 -16.17 -39.30 0.29
CA SER A 114 -16.86 -38.01 0.25
C SER A 114 -15.85 -36.86 0.30
N ALA A 115 -16.25 -35.67 -0.13
CA ALA A 115 -15.46 -34.46 0.14
C ALA A 115 -15.51 -34.16 1.65
N GLU A 116 -14.33 -33.97 2.25
CA GLU A 116 -14.19 -33.38 3.58
C GLU A 116 -14.04 -31.86 3.44
N GLU A 117 -14.59 -31.12 4.40
CA GLU A 117 -14.37 -29.68 4.50
C GLU A 117 -12.90 -29.41 4.91
N PRO A 118 -12.25 -28.34 4.43
CA PRO A 118 -10.86 -28.07 4.76
C PRO A 118 -10.72 -27.77 6.26
N GLU A 119 -10.04 -28.65 7.00
CA GLU A 119 -9.74 -28.42 8.42
C GLU A 119 -8.99 -27.10 8.59
N SER A 120 -9.41 -26.32 9.59
CA SER A 120 -8.78 -25.05 9.94
C SER A 120 -7.30 -25.25 10.26
N SER A 121 -6.42 -24.52 9.55
CA SER A 121 -4.97 -24.62 9.68
C SER A 121 -4.51 -24.45 11.13
N SER A 122 -4.13 -25.56 11.77
CA SER A 122 -3.65 -25.55 13.15
C SER A 122 -2.23 -24.97 13.22
N SER A 123 -2.11 -23.78 13.81
CA SER A 123 -0.83 -23.15 14.11
C SER A 123 -0.04 -24.02 15.07
N ALA A 124 1.05 -24.64 14.60
CA ALA A 124 1.94 -25.42 15.44
C ALA A 124 2.48 -24.56 16.61
N ASP A 125 2.68 -25.19 17.78
CA ASP A 125 3.23 -24.59 19.00
C ASP A 125 2.43 -23.45 19.68
N ALA A 126 1.16 -23.26 19.34
CA ALA A 126 0.23 -22.54 20.21
C ALA A 126 -0.07 -23.35 21.51
N PRO A 127 -0.08 -22.72 22.71
CA PRO A 127 -0.50 -23.38 23.95
C PRO A 127 -1.94 -23.92 23.87
N LYS A 128 -2.21 -25.04 24.56
CA LYS A 128 -3.52 -25.72 24.47
C LYS A 128 -4.67 -24.80 24.90
N GLY A 129 -5.56 -24.47 23.97
CA GLY A 129 -6.71 -23.58 24.17
C GLY A 129 -6.43 -22.11 23.85
N ALA A 130 -5.22 -21.77 23.41
CA ALA A 130 -4.93 -20.50 22.75
C ALA A 130 -5.13 -20.63 21.22
N HIS A 131 -5.26 -19.48 20.55
CA HIS A 131 -5.27 -19.38 19.09
C HIS A 131 -4.32 -18.27 18.63
N ALA A 132 -3.84 -18.36 17.39
CA ALA A 132 -3.11 -17.29 16.74
C ALA A 132 -3.96 -16.01 16.73
N ALA A 133 -3.39 -14.91 17.22
CA ALA A 133 -4.10 -13.64 17.30
C ALA A 133 -4.37 -13.08 15.89
N LYS A 134 -5.43 -12.29 15.75
CA LYS A 134 -5.70 -11.44 14.59
C LYS A 134 -5.36 -10.00 14.95
N LEU A 135 -5.12 -9.15 13.94
CA LEU A 135 -4.90 -7.72 14.16
C LEU A 135 -6.12 -7.02 14.79
N ALA A 136 -7.30 -7.63 14.68
CA ALA A 136 -8.53 -7.23 15.38
C ALA A 136 -8.44 -7.38 16.91
N ASP A 137 -7.71 -8.39 17.41
CA ASP A 137 -7.69 -8.76 18.84
C ASP A 137 -6.66 -7.94 19.64
N LEU A 138 -5.66 -7.38 18.93
CA LEU A 138 -4.65 -6.49 19.52
C LEU A 138 -5.23 -5.12 19.93
N GLU A 139 -4.77 -4.56 21.03
CA GLU A 139 -4.96 -3.15 21.38
C GLU A 139 -4.12 -2.20 20.52
N LYS A 140 -4.44 -0.89 20.54
CA LYS A 140 -3.70 0.11 19.74
C LYS A 140 -2.22 0.20 20.13
N ASN A 141 -1.87 0.02 21.40
CA ASN A 141 -0.48 0.01 21.86
C ASN A 141 -0.24 -1.00 22.99
N TYR A 142 0.94 -1.60 22.99
CA TYR A 142 1.44 -2.44 24.08
C TYR A 142 2.85 -2.03 24.49
N GLU A 143 3.19 -2.26 25.76
CA GLU A 143 4.56 -2.35 26.23
C GLU A 143 5.01 -3.82 26.15
N LEU A 144 6.08 -4.07 25.38
CA LEU A 144 6.70 -5.39 25.24
C LEU A 144 8.12 -5.34 25.83
N LYS A 145 8.58 -6.47 26.36
CA LYS A 145 9.98 -6.69 26.73
C LYS A 145 10.61 -7.63 25.71
N ILE A 146 11.53 -7.12 24.90
CA ILE A 146 12.24 -7.86 23.85
C ILE A 146 13.73 -7.54 23.91
N PHE A 147 14.59 -8.56 23.88
CA PHE A 147 16.06 -8.41 23.93
C PHE A 147 16.54 -7.52 25.11
N ASP A 148 15.97 -7.78 26.29
CA ASP A 148 16.15 -7.03 27.55
C ASP A 148 15.76 -5.55 27.49
N GLN A 149 15.10 -5.08 26.42
CA GLN A 149 14.66 -3.69 26.25
C GLN A 149 13.14 -3.60 26.38
N THR A 150 12.67 -2.51 26.99
CA THR A 150 11.24 -2.14 26.96
C THR A 150 10.95 -1.39 25.66
N VAL A 151 10.06 -1.94 24.84
CA VAL A 151 9.74 -1.43 23.50
C VAL A 151 8.22 -1.33 23.36
N TYR A 152 7.74 -0.20 22.85
CA TYR A 152 6.31 0.00 22.60
C TYR A 152 5.94 -0.53 21.22
N LEU A 153 5.05 -1.52 21.17
CA LEU A 153 4.34 -1.90 19.95
C LEU A 153 3.19 -0.91 19.72
N SER A 154 2.99 -0.47 18.47
CA SER A 154 1.73 0.18 18.07
C SER A 154 1.17 -0.48 16.82
N THR A 155 -0.13 -0.75 16.87
CA THR A 155 -0.94 -1.33 15.78
C THR A 155 -1.76 -0.27 15.04
N GLY A 156 -1.62 1.00 15.46
CA GLY A 156 -2.13 2.18 14.76
C GLY A 156 -3.65 2.20 14.56
N SER A 157 -4.06 1.91 13.33
CA SER A 157 -5.43 1.91 12.84
C SER A 157 -5.88 0.49 12.39
N LYS A 158 -5.09 -0.54 12.73
CA LYS A 158 -5.32 -1.97 12.41
C LYS A 158 -5.32 -2.31 10.92
N GLN A 159 -4.44 -1.64 10.16
CA GLN A 159 -4.34 -1.71 8.71
C GLN A 159 -3.03 -2.34 8.20
N GLY A 160 -2.42 -3.21 9.01
CA GLY A 160 -1.19 -3.94 8.67
C GLY A 160 0.13 -3.19 8.91
N LEU A 161 0.12 -1.86 9.07
CA LEU A 161 1.33 -1.09 9.42
C LEU A 161 1.61 -1.15 10.93
N ILE A 162 2.58 -1.98 11.32
CA ILE A 162 2.98 -2.21 12.71
C ILE A 162 4.30 -1.49 12.99
N ALA A 163 4.42 -0.85 14.16
CA ALA A 163 5.69 -0.27 14.60
C ALA A 163 6.15 -0.75 15.97
N LEU A 164 7.47 -0.73 16.14
CA LEU A 164 8.17 -0.83 17.42
C LEU A 164 8.87 0.51 17.70
N ARG A 165 8.71 1.03 18.92
CA ARG A 165 9.31 2.29 19.38
C ARG A 165 10.03 2.16 20.71
N ILE A 166 11.26 2.65 20.78
CA ILE A 166 11.88 3.08 22.03
C ILE A 166 11.66 4.61 22.11
N PRO A 167 11.10 5.17 23.19
CA PRO A 167 10.71 6.57 23.23
C PRO A 167 11.86 7.52 22.86
N ASP A 168 11.66 8.25 21.76
CA ASP A 168 12.56 9.32 21.28
C ASP A 168 13.98 8.85 20.88
N GLU A 169 14.21 7.53 20.90
CA GLU A 169 15.43 6.87 20.43
C GLU A 169 15.24 6.05 19.14
N MET A 170 14.06 5.49 18.87
CA MET A 170 13.85 4.58 17.72
C MET A 170 12.40 4.44 17.28
N TRP A 171 12.21 4.36 15.96
CA TRP A 171 11.08 3.75 15.27
C TRP A 171 11.60 2.65 14.31
N LEU A 172 10.99 1.46 14.37
CA LEU A 172 11.07 0.43 13.34
C LEU A 172 9.65 0.12 12.86
N VAL A 173 9.38 0.24 11.56
CA VAL A 173 8.03 0.15 10.98
C VAL A 173 7.99 -0.91 9.89
N THR A 174 7.06 -1.85 9.95
CA THR A 174 6.84 -2.87 8.92
C THR A 174 5.38 -2.88 8.47
N TYR A 175 5.12 -3.47 7.31
CA TYR A 175 3.77 -3.75 6.81
C TYR A 175 3.61 -5.27 6.70
N THR A 176 2.49 -5.78 7.21
CA THR A 176 2.17 -7.20 7.27
C THR A 176 0.67 -7.41 7.14
N ASP A 177 0.29 -8.54 6.55
CA ASP A 177 -1.06 -9.13 6.58
C ASP A 177 -1.46 -9.65 7.98
N PHE A 178 -0.51 -9.73 8.92
CA PHE A 178 -0.64 -10.35 10.24
C PHE A 178 -1.02 -11.84 10.16
N ALA A 179 -0.57 -12.54 9.11
CA ALA A 179 -0.82 -13.96 8.93
C ALA A 179 -0.29 -14.78 10.13
N ASN A 180 -1.09 -15.75 10.58
CA ASN A 180 -0.82 -16.61 11.74
C ASN A 180 -0.49 -15.85 13.06
N GLY A 181 -0.87 -14.57 13.16
CA GLY A 181 -0.56 -13.73 14.32
C GLY A 181 0.89 -13.27 14.38
N GLU A 182 1.66 -13.35 13.30
CA GLU A 182 3.09 -13.06 13.30
C GLU A 182 3.43 -11.69 12.67
N VAL A 183 4.48 -11.05 13.20
CA VAL A 183 5.10 -9.85 12.62
C VAL A 183 6.60 -10.06 12.51
N LYS A 184 7.09 -10.18 11.27
CA LYS A 184 8.53 -10.35 11.00
C LYS A 184 9.20 -9.01 10.67
N PHE A 185 10.31 -8.75 11.35
CA PHE A 185 11.18 -7.58 11.18
C PHE A 185 12.56 -8.06 10.67
N THR A 186 12.90 -7.75 9.41
CA THR A 186 14.22 -7.96 8.80
C THR A 186 14.80 -6.64 8.32
N ASP A 187 16.12 -6.56 8.16
CA ASP A 187 16.75 -5.30 7.74
C ASP A 187 16.24 -4.78 6.37
N ASP A 188 15.79 -5.66 5.48
CA ASP A 188 15.16 -5.33 4.19
C ASP A 188 13.68 -4.91 4.29
N ASN A 189 12.94 -5.40 5.29
CA ASN A 189 11.48 -5.22 5.37
C ASN A 189 11.01 -4.13 6.34
N VAL A 190 11.92 -3.45 7.05
CA VAL A 190 11.55 -2.37 7.98
C VAL A 190 12.00 -0.98 7.50
N GLY A 191 11.10 -0.02 7.67
CA GLY A 191 11.44 1.40 7.77
C GLY A 191 12.12 1.70 9.11
N LYS A 192 13.11 2.61 9.11
CA LYS A 192 14.02 2.83 10.25
C LYS A 192 14.24 4.33 10.48
N GLN A 193 14.12 4.78 11.73
CA GLN A 193 14.61 6.08 12.19
C GLN A 193 15.08 5.91 13.64
N TYR A 194 16.34 6.22 13.95
CA TYR A 194 16.89 5.96 15.29
C TYR A 194 18.11 6.80 15.65
N ALA A 195 18.42 6.86 16.94
CA ALA A 195 19.68 7.33 17.52
C ALA A 195 20.53 6.12 17.99
N GLU A 196 21.86 6.26 18.02
CA GLU A 196 22.77 5.14 18.32
C GLU A 196 22.94 4.87 19.83
N THR A 197 21.84 4.65 20.55
CA THR A 197 21.85 4.25 21.97
C THR A 197 22.15 2.76 22.14
N ASP A 198 22.54 2.35 23.35
CA ASP A 198 22.82 0.94 23.65
C ASP A 198 21.56 0.07 23.74
N ALA A 199 20.38 0.68 23.98
CA ALA A 199 19.10 0.01 23.87
C ALA A 199 18.78 -0.29 22.39
N VAL A 200 18.94 0.71 21.52
CA VAL A 200 18.72 0.59 20.07
C VAL A 200 19.68 -0.42 19.42
N LYS A 201 20.97 -0.37 19.74
CA LYS A 201 21.99 -1.30 19.18
C LYS A 201 21.58 -2.76 19.32
N LYS A 202 21.08 -3.17 20.50
CA LYS A 202 20.60 -4.55 20.74
C LYS A 202 19.44 -4.96 19.83
N ILE A 203 18.51 -4.05 19.52
CA ILE A 203 17.42 -4.34 18.58
C ILE A 203 17.96 -4.43 17.15
N LEU A 204 18.83 -3.49 16.75
CA LEU A 204 19.44 -3.49 15.42
C LEU A 204 20.37 -4.68 15.16
N GLU A 205 21.06 -5.20 16.18
CA GLU A 205 21.85 -6.45 16.08
C GLU A 205 20.98 -7.67 15.75
N LYS A 206 19.73 -7.73 16.27
CA LYS A 206 18.78 -8.80 15.92
C LYS A 206 18.16 -8.58 14.54
N LEU A 207 17.82 -7.34 14.21
CA LEU A 207 17.31 -6.95 12.90
C LEU A 207 18.28 -7.28 11.76
N LYS A 208 19.58 -7.05 11.98
CA LYS A 208 20.69 -7.35 11.07
C LYS A 208 21.13 -8.82 11.07
N SER A 209 20.55 -9.66 11.92
CA SER A 209 20.76 -11.10 11.80
C SER A 209 20.05 -11.62 10.54
N LYS A 210 20.58 -12.70 9.92
CA LYS A 210 20.15 -13.18 8.60
C LYS A 210 18.63 -13.31 8.43
N ASP A 211 17.95 -13.78 9.46
CA ASP A 211 16.51 -14.04 9.45
C ASP A 211 15.70 -12.95 10.19
N GLY A 212 16.37 -11.90 10.69
CA GLY A 212 15.78 -10.82 11.47
C GLY A 212 15.25 -11.29 12.84
N PHE A 213 14.07 -10.81 13.21
CA PHE A 213 13.30 -11.38 14.32
C PHE A 213 11.80 -11.38 14.01
N THR A 214 11.07 -12.33 14.62
CA THR A 214 9.61 -12.44 14.54
C THR A 214 9.02 -12.22 15.92
N LEU A 215 7.94 -11.44 16.00
CA LEU A 215 7.04 -11.41 17.15
C LEU A 215 5.79 -12.22 16.80
N SER A 216 5.49 -13.26 17.59
CA SER A 216 4.36 -14.16 17.37
C SER A 216 3.31 -13.93 18.47
N PHE A 217 2.07 -13.61 18.09
CA PHE A 217 1.01 -13.24 19.02
C PHE A 217 -0.10 -14.30 19.08
N ILE A 218 -0.57 -14.57 20.29
CA ILE A 218 -1.70 -15.47 20.57
C ILE A 218 -2.72 -14.77 21.47
N VAL A 219 -3.97 -15.20 21.38
CA VAL A 219 -5.01 -14.97 22.40
C VAL A 219 -5.21 -16.30 23.13
N ASP A 220 -5.08 -16.30 24.46
CA ASP A 220 -5.27 -17.52 25.25
C ASP A 220 -6.73 -17.75 25.68
N LYS A 221 -6.95 -18.86 26.39
CA LYS A 221 -8.26 -19.30 26.89
C LYS A 221 -8.97 -18.33 27.86
N ASP A 222 -8.26 -17.32 28.36
CA ASP A 222 -8.76 -16.31 29.30
C ASP A 222 -8.89 -14.92 28.60
N ASP A 223 -8.91 -14.93 27.26
CA ASP A 223 -8.90 -13.76 26.36
C ASP A 223 -7.68 -12.83 26.54
N VAL A 224 -6.57 -13.35 27.07
CA VAL A 224 -5.34 -12.57 27.28
C VAL A 224 -4.43 -12.65 26.05
N VAL A 225 -4.09 -11.49 25.49
CA VAL A 225 -3.07 -11.36 24.42
C VAL A 225 -1.69 -11.62 25.00
N LYS A 226 -0.97 -12.57 24.40
CA LYS A 226 0.40 -12.94 24.75
C LYS A 226 1.29 -12.93 23.51
N TYR A 227 2.58 -12.68 23.71
CA TYR A 227 3.57 -12.62 22.64
C TYR A 227 4.78 -13.49 22.96
N SER A 228 5.41 -14.04 21.93
CA SER A 228 6.74 -14.62 22.02
C SER A 228 7.66 -14.01 20.96
N VAL A 229 8.96 -14.34 21.03
CA VAL A 229 9.99 -13.84 20.11
C VAL A 229 10.68 -15.03 19.46
N ASN A 230 10.86 -14.99 18.14
CA ASN A 230 11.56 -15.99 17.33
C ASN A 230 11.07 -17.43 17.56
N GLY A 231 9.75 -17.62 17.62
CA GLY A 231 9.15 -18.96 17.81
C GLY A 231 9.38 -19.57 19.20
N SER A 232 9.74 -18.76 20.21
CA SER A 232 9.80 -19.24 21.59
C SER A 232 8.44 -19.73 22.08
N LYS A 233 8.45 -20.81 22.88
CA LYS A 233 7.25 -21.37 23.53
C LYS A 233 6.93 -20.65 24.86
N ASP A 234 7.85 -19.81 25.34
CA ASP A 234 7.68 -18.98 26.52
C ASP A 234 6.95 -17.68 26.16
N TYR A 235 5.62 -17.76 26.13
CA TYR A 235 4.73 -16.63 25.85
C TYR A 235 4.61 -15.69 27.05
N ASN A 236 4.90 -14.41 26.82
CA ASN A 236 4.81 -13.32 27.79
C ASN A 236 3.50 -12.55 27.61
N GLU A 237 2.94 -11.98 28.69
CA GLU A 237 1.75 -11.14 28.60
C GLU A 237 2.05 -9.79 27.93
N ALA A 238 1.24 -9.40 26.95
CA ALA A 238 1.37 -8.11 26.28
C ALA A 238 0.70 -7.02 27.14
N VAL A 239 1.50 -6.18 27.80
CA VAL A 239 0.98 -5.17 28.74
C VAL A 239 0.36 -3.99 27.98
N LYS A 240 -0.93 -3.71 28.20
CA LYS A 240 -1.64 -2.63 27.49
C LYS A 240 -1.03 -1.26 27.83
N ALA A 241 -0.63 -0.49 26.82
CA ALA A 241 0.01 0.82 27.01
C ALA A 241 -0.95 1.98 26.71
N SER A 242 -1.21 2.82 27.71
CA SER A 242 -1.83 4.14 27.49
C SER A 242 -0.75 5.14 27.05
N VAL A 243 -1.00 5.86 25.95
CA VAL A 243 0.02 6.71 25.32
C VAL A 243 -0.57 8.07 24.96
N ALA A 244 0.11 9.13 25.37
CA ALA A 244 -0.31 10.51 25.09
C ALA A 244 -0.27 10.83 23.59
N VAL A 245 -1.27 11.58 23.14
CA VAL A 245 -1.36 12.19 21.79
C VAL A 245 -0.99 13.66 21.86
N GLN A 246 -0.49 14.23 20.76
CA GLN A 246 -0.08 15.64 20.72
C GLN A 246 -1.30 16.55 20.47
N LYS A 247 -1.48 17.58 21.31
CA LYS A 247 -2.57 18.56 21.14
C LYS A 247 -2.38 19.32 19.82
N GLY A 248 -3.45 19.43 19.02
CA GLY A 248 -3.42 20.11 17.71
C GLY A 248 -2.83 19.25 16.58
N LYS A 249 -2.52 17.98 16.83
CA LYS A 249 -2.12 17.00 15.81
C LYS A 249 -3.15 15.88 15.69
N VAL A 250 -3.25 15.29 14.51
CA VAL A 250 -4.07 14.10 14.22
C VAL A 250 -3.57 12.89 15.04
N SER A 251 -4.40 11.86 15.27
CA SER A 251 -4.02 10.69 16.12
C SER A 251 -4.42 9.29 15.59
N LYS A 252 -5.03 9.20 14.41
CA LYS A 252 -5.45 7.96 13.72
C LYS A 252 -5.48 8.21 12.20
N ALA A 253 -5.28 7.19 11.37
CA ALA A 253 -5.26 7.33 9.91
C ALA A 253 -6.61 7.82 9.35
N ALA A 254 -7.72 7.34 9.92
CA ALA A 254 -9.09 7.68 9.52
C ALA A 254 -9.50 9.17 9.67
N ASP A 255 -8.65 10.05 10.21
CA ASP A 255 -8.86 11.51 10.15
C ASP A 255 -8.26 12.15 8.86
N ILE A 256 -7.40 11.44 8.13
CA ILE A 256 -6.76 11.90 6.87
C ILE A 256 -7.03 10.99 5.66
N GLN A 257 -7.52 9.77 5.87
CA GLN A 257 -8.07 8.87 4.86
C GLN A 257 -9.03 9.62 3.91
N ASN A 258 -8.93 9.31 2.61
CA ASN A 258 -9.71 9.90 1.52
C ASN A 258 -9.59 11.43 1.43
N LYS A 259 -8.36 11.93 1.60
CA LYS A 259 -7.99 13.35 1.41
C LYS A 259 -6.71 13.50 0.60
N ILE A 260 -6.65 14.62 -0.12
CA ILE A 260 -5.44 15.11 -0.77
C ILE A 260 -4.95 16.34 0.00
N PHE A 261 -3.67 16.35 0.38
CA PHE A 261 -2.98 17.51 0.95
C PHE A 261 -1.99 18.05 -0.10
N GLU A 262 -2.30 19.21 -0.69
CA GLU A 262 -1.41 19.90 -1.62
C GLU A 262 -0.58 20.95 -0.88
N CYS A 263 0.69 20.64 -0.64
CA CYS A 263 1.61 21.45 0.15
C CYS A 263 2.65 22.11 -0.78
N THR A 264 2.59 23.44 -0.95
CA THR A 264 3.47 24.18 -1.87
C THR A 264 4.55 24.98 -1.13
N ASP A 265 5.78 24.90 -1.64
CA ASP A 265 7.00 25.49 -1.10
C ASP A 265 7.87 25.99 -2.28
N GLY A 266 7.81 27.30 -2.55
CA GLY A 266 8.41 27.91 -3.75
C GLY A 266 7.86 27.32 -5.05
N ASP A 267 8.75 26.91 -5.96
CA ASP A 267 8.40 26.23 -7.22
C ASP A 267 8.09 24.72 -7.04
N THR A 268 8.10 24.20 -5.81
CA THR A 268 7.88 22.77 -5.51
C THR A 268 6.53 22.55 -4.85
N THR A 269 5.71 21.66 -5.40
CA THR A 269 4.45 21.23 -4.78
C THR A 269 4.49 19.73 -4.47
N ARG A 270 4.19 19.37 -3.22
CA ARG A 270 4.08 18.00 -2.71
C ARG A 270 2.61 17.69 -2.50
N THR A 271 2.06 16.76 -3.27
CA THR A 271 0.65 16.38 -3.22
C THR A 271 0.56 15.00 -2.57
N PHE A 272 0.11 14.96 -1.31
CA PHE A 272 -0.06 13.73 -0.53
C PHE A 272 -1.51 13.25 -0.66
N THR A 273 -1.75 12.17 -1.41
CA THR A 273 -3.05 11.51 -1.52
C THR A 273 -3.08 10.33 -0.55
N PHE A 274 -4.02 10.35 0.40
CA PHE A 274 -4.20 9.30 1.39
C PHE A 274 -5.44 8.47 1.11
N PHE A 275 -5.25 7.16 0.93
CA PHE A 275 -6.30 6.15 0.82
C PHE A 275 -6.55 5.50 2.18
N ASP A 276 -7.25 4.36 2.22
CA ASP A 276 -7.52 3.58 3.43
C ASP A 276 -6.27 3.29 4.26
N ASN A 277 -5.31 2.52 3.73
CA ASN A 277 -4.07 2.10 4.40
C ASN A 277 -2.79 2.54 3.65
N SER A 278 -2.96 3.21 2.53
CA SER A 278 -1.94 3.44 1.52
C SER A 278 -1.92 4.89 1.05
N TYR A 279 -0.81 5.30 0.46
CA TYR A 279 -0.59 6.69 0.05
C TYR A 279 0.13 6.77 -1.30
N ILE A 280 -0.05 7.92 -1.96
CA ILE A 280 0.84 8.41 -3.02
C ILE A 280 1.28 9.83 -2.64
N VAL A 281 2.57 10.13 -2.77
CA VAL A 281 3.11 11.49 -2.74
C VAL A 281 3.70 11.79 -4.11
N ASP A 282 3.01 12.63 -4.88
CA ASP A 282 3.54 13.22 -6.10
C ASP A 282 4.31 14.49 -5.75
N VAL A 283 5.53 14.62 -6.26
CA VAL A 283 6.37 15.81 -6.06
C VAL A 283 6.63 16.46 -7.41
N THR A 284 6.07 17.64 -7.59
CA THR A 284 6.14 18.42 -8.83
C THR A 284 7.09 19.60 -8.68
N ALA A 285 7.77 19.94 -9.78
CA ALA A 285 8.56 21.17 -9.91
C ALA A 285 7.96 21.99 -11.06
N GLY A 286 7.33 23.12 -10.72
CA GLY A 286 6.46 23.87 -11.63
C GLY A 286 5.35 22.98 -12.19
N LYS A 287 5.38 22.70 -13.50
CA LYS A 287 4.37 21.88 -14.20
C LYS A 287 4.86 20.48 -14.60
N LYS A 288 5.86 19.92 -13.91
CA LYS A 288 6.40 18.59 -14.20
C LYS A 288 6.47 17.75 -12.93
N LEU A 289 5.99 16.51 -13.00
CA LEU A 289 6.28 15.49 -12.00
C LEU A 289 7.79 15.25 -11.95
N ALA A 290 8.41 15.55 -10.81
CA ALA A 290 9.85 15.43 -10.60
C ALA A 290 10.23 14.06 -10.03
N TYR A 291 9.37 13.51 -9.17
CA TYR A 291 9.34 12.11 -8.72
C TYR A 291 8.02 11.83 -7.98
N TRP A 292 7.79 10.57 -7.66
CA TRP A 292 6.65 10.12 -6.86
C TRP A 292 7.06 8.97 -5.93
N ILE A 293 6.33 8.81 -4.84
CA ILE A 293 6.50 7.75 -3.82
C ILE A 293 5.12 7.18 -3.48
N GLY A 294 4.99 5.86 -3.37
CA GLY A 294 3.80 5.21 -2.82
C GLY A 294 4.13 4.09 -1.85
N GLY A 295 3.22 3.81 -0.93
CA GLY A 295 3.37 2.74 0.05
C GLY A 295 2.26 2.77 1.10
N HIS A 296 2.56 2.26 2.30
CA HIS A 296 1.60 2.15 3.40
C HIS A 296 1.84 3.22 4.47
N TYR A 297 0.77 3.70 5.11
CA TYR A 297 0.86 4.70 6.18
C TYR A 297 -0.05 4.37 7.37
N ASP A 298 0.25 4.98 8.51
CA ASP A 298 -0.66 5.05 9.66
C ASP A 298 -0.29 6.27 10.54
N ILE A 299 -1.17 6.66 11.46
CA ILE A 299 -0.90 7.69 12.47
C ILE A 299 -0.86 7.04 13.85
N GLN A 300 0.38 6.96 14.37
CA GLN A 300 0.72 6.36 15.64
C GLN A 300 1.28 7.44 16.56
N ARG A 301 0.66 7.64 17.74
CA ARG A 301 1.09 8.67 18.72
C ARG A 301 1.19 10.10 18.17
N SER A 302 0.34 10.45 17.19
CA SER A 302 0.40 11.70 16.41
C SER A 302 1.60 11.87 15.47
N THR A 303 2.42 10.83 15.30
CA THR A 303 3.37 10.72 14.19
C THR A 303 2.69 10.00 13.03
N LEU A 304 2.65 10.64 11.86
CA LEU A 304 2.34 10.01 10.59
C LEU A 304 3.59 9.24 10.14
N LEU A 305 3.49 7.91 10.12
CA LEU A 305 4.56 7.02 9.69
C LEU A 305 4.22 6.50 8.30
N MET A 306 5.13 6.67 7.36
CA MET A 306 4.95 6.31 5.95
C MET A 306 6.09 5.41 5.51
N ARG A 307 5.78 4.16 5.13
CA ARG A 307 6.75 3.18 4.62
C ARG A 307 6.60 3.06 3.09
N PRO A 308 7.57 3.51 2.28
CA PRO A 308 7.54 3.33 0.84
C PRO A 308 7.61 1.85 0.42
N ALA A 309 6.95 1.52 -0.69
CA ALA A 309 7.03 0.24 -1.38
C ALA A 309 7.35 0.43 -2.88
N TYR A 310 6.76 1.46 -3.49
CA TYR A 310 6.85 1.83 -4.90
C TYR A 310 7.40 3.26 -5.03
N PHE A 311 8.32 3.50 -5.97
CA PHE A 311 8.94 4.83 -6.14
C PHE A 311 9.68 4.96 -7.48
N SER A 312 9.69 6.15 -8.05
CA SER A 312 10.43 6.47 -9.30
C SER A 312 11.89 6.89 -9.07
N LYS A 313 12.31 7.13 -7.83
CA LYS A 313 13.70 7.46 -7.43
C LYS A 313 14.04 6.82 -6.08
N PRO A 314 15.32 6.68 -5.71
CA PRO A 314 15.70 6.26 -4.36
C PRO A 314 15.03 7.12 -3.27
N VAL A 315 14.58 6.46 -2.22
CA VAL A 315 13.84 7.03 -1.08
C VAL A 315 14.44 6.55 0.23
N TYR A 316 14.11 7.23 1.33
CA TYR A 316 14.35 6.70 2.68
C TYR A 316 13.46 5.47 2.91
N SER A 317 13.88 4.53 3.78
CA SER A 317 13.07 3.35 4.11
C SER A 317 11.80 3.68 4.89
N MET A 318 11.71 4.90 5.43
CA MET A 318 10.58 5.45 6.14
C MET A 318 10.59 6.99 6.05
N TYR A 319 9.41 7.60 6.13
CA TYR A 319 9.25 9.01 6.47
C TYR A 319 8.42 9.13 7.75
N ALA A 320 8.74 10.12 8.58
CA ALA A 320 8.01 10.45 9.80
C ALA A 320 7.59 11.92 9.76
N TYR A 321 6.29 12.18 9.77
CA TYR A 321 5.69 13.51 9.76
C TYR A 321 4.80 13.72 10.99
N SER A 322 4.34 14.95 11.21
CA SER A 322 3.13 15.22 11.99
C SER A 322 2.11 15.95 11.12
N VAL A 323 0.84 15.52 11.18
CA VAL A 323 -0.27 16.23 10.53
C VAL A 323 -1.02 17.04 11.57
N GLY A 324 -1.18 18.34 11.34
CA GLY A 324 -1.93 19.24 12.20
C GLY A 324 -3.44 19.19 11.95
N THR A 325 -4.22 19.50 12.98
CA THR A 325 -5.67 19.73 12.86
C THR A 325 -6.00 21.05 12.14
N ASP A 326 -4.98 21.81 11.78
CA ASP A 326 -4.95 23.05 11.01
C ASP A 326 -4.53 22.84 9.54
N ASN A 327 -4.57 21.59 9.06
CA ASN A 327 -4.14 21.18 7.71
C ASN A 327 -2.65 21.37 7.40
N THR A 328 -1.79 21.44 8.42
CA THR A 328 -0.33 21.45 8.24
C THR A 328 0.27 20.04 8.13
N ILE A 329 1.36 19.89 7.37
CA ILE A 329 2.24 18.71 7.41
C ILE A 329 3.66 19.17 7.77
N ALA A 330 4.25 18.60 8.82
CA ALA A 330 5.57 19.00 9.33
C ALA A 330 6.55 17.84 9.48
N SER A 331 7.83 18.09 9.19
CA SER A 331 8.99 17.18 9.36
C SER A 331 10.15 17.98 9.94
N ASP A 332 10.87 17.42 10.92
CA ASP A 332 12.16 17.92 11.39
C ASP A 332 12.21 19.44 11.68
N GLY A 333 11.12 19.98 12.25
CA GLY A 333 10.93 21.40 12.56
C GLY A 333 10.35 22.26 11.44
N ALA A 334 10.51 21.86 10.17
CA ALA A 334 9.87 22.52 9.03
C ALA A 334 8.37 22.19 8.97
N THR A 335 7.52 23.20 8.79
CA THR A 335 6.06 23.05 8.69
C THR A 335 5.56 23.59 7.36
N MET A 336 4.89 22.74 6.58
CA MET A 336 4.22 23.11 5.34
C MET A 336 2.74 23.37 5.62
N ASN A 337 2.21 24.48 5.11
CA ASN A 337 0.78 24.71 5.00
C ASN A 337 0.28 24.00 3.73
N CYS A 338 -0.85 23.29 3.82
CA CYS A 338 -1.39 22.53 2.70
C CYS A 338 -2.84 22.97 2.41
N ASN A 339 -3.17 23.09 1.12
CA ASN A 339 -4.58 23.06 0.71
C ASN A 339 -5.07 21.62 0.90
N VAL A 340 -6.30 21.42 1.37
CA VAL A 340 -6.84 20.09 1.67
C VAL A 340 -8.23 19.93 1.09
N GLU A 341 -8.36 18.96 0.20
CA GLU A 341 -9.63 18.50 -0.34
C GLU A 341 -9.94 17.09 0.15
N ALA A 342 -11.21 16.84 0.48
CA ALA A 342 -11.73 15.49 0.65
C ALA A 342 -12.10 14.96 -0.75
N SER A 343 -11.86 13.67 -0.99
CA SER A 343 -12.11 13.06 -2.29
C SER A 343 -12.88 11.75 -2.11
N GLU A 344 -13.97 11.59 -2.87
CA GLU A 344 -14.77 10.37 -2.88
C GLU A 344 -14.28 9.50 -4.04
N TYR A 345 -13.68 8.36 -3.72
CA TYR A 345 -13.17 7.39 -4.69
C TYR A 345 -13.98 6.10 -4.64
N GLU A 346 -14.31 5.54 -5.81
CA GLU A 346 -14.66 4.12 -5.88
C GLU A 346 -13.36 3.31 -5.83
N TYR A 347 -13.28 2.36 -4.89
CA TYR A 347 -12.06 1.57 -4.66
C TYR A 347 -12.03 0.35 -5.59
N GLU A 348 -10.95 0.24 -6.35
CA GLU A 348 -10.68 -0.88 -7.25
C GLU A 348 -10.14 -2.07 -6.46
N LYS A 349 -10.65 -3.28 -6.74
CA LYS A 349 -10.26 -4.50 -5.99
C LYS A 349 -9.24 -5.30 -6.76
N ALA A 350 -8.08 -5.57 -6.17
CA ALA A 350 -7.02 -6.35 -6.82
C ALA A 350 -7.51 -7.72 -7.34
N SER A 351 -8.44 -8.38 -6.63
CA SER A 351 -9.07 -9.63 -7.06
C SER A 351 -9.70 -9.59 -8.45
N ASP A 352 -10.22 -8.43 -8.86
CA ASP A 352 -11.06 -8.28 -10.04
C ASP A 352 -10.17 -8.11 -11.30
N PHE A 353 -8.89 -7.76 -11.12
CA PHE A 353 -7.84 -7.65 -12.15
C PHE A 353 -6.93 -8.90 -12.25
N VAL A 354 -7.08 -9.89 -11.36
CA VAL A 354 -6.27 -11.13 -11.44
C VAL A 354 -6.68 -11.95 -12.66
N GLY A 355 -5.75 -12.13 -13.60
CA GLY A 355 -5.99 -12.82 -14.86
C GLY A 355 -4.91 -12.60 -15.92
N GLU A 356 -5.16 -13.17 -17.09
CA GLU A 356 -4.47 -12.88 -18.34
C GLU A 356 -5.24 -11.78 -19.08
N TRP A 357 -4.52 -10.86 -19.72
CA TRP A 357 -5.08 -9.70 -20.41
C TRP A 357 -4.32 -9.43 -21.70
N GLN A 358 -5.02 -8.95 -22.74
CA GLN A 358 -4.46 -8.75 -24.07
C GLN A 358 -4.74 -7.34 -24.59
N ALA A 359 -3.84 -6.81 -25.42
CA ALA A 359 -4.03 -5.54 -26.11
C ALA A 359 -3.23 -5.49 -27.41
N LYS A 360 -3.76 -4.80 -28.44
CA LYS A 360 -3.06 -4.59 -29.72
C LYS A 360 -2.88 -3.11 -29.99
N LYS A 361 -1.63 -2.68 -30.22
CA LYS A 361 -1.27 -1.26 -30.34
C LYS A 361 -0.08 -1.07 -31.28
N ASP A 362 -0.20 -0.14 -32.23
CA ASP A 362 0.86 0.23 -33.18
C ASP A 362 1.46 -0.97 -33.97
N GLY A 363 0.67 -2.04 -34.16
CA GLY A 363 1.09 -3.29 -34.81
C GLY A 363 1.73 -4.33 -33.89
N ILE A 364 1.92 -3.99 -32.61
CA ILE A 364 2.48 -4.84 -31.56
C ILE A 364 1.34 -5.47 -30.76
N ASP A 365 1.44 -6.77 -30.51
CA ASP A 365 0.55 -7.53 -29.64
C ASP A 365 1.12 -7.59 -28.22
N TRP A 366 0.30 -7.36 -27.21
CA TRP A 366 0.69 -7.30 -25.80
C TRP A 366 -0.07 -8.34 -24.98
N GLU A 367 0.67 -9.02 -24.10
CA GLU A 367 0.17 -9.99 -23.13
C GLU A 367 0.53 -9.49 -21.73
N PHE A 368 -0.44 -9.41 -20.82
CA PHE A 368 -0.26 -8.88 -19.46
C PHE A 368 -0.96 -9.79 -18.46
N THR A 369 -0.19 -10.41 -17.56
CA THR A 369 -0.68 -11.36 -16.56
C THR A 369 -0.48 -10.79 -15.17
N LEU A 370 -1.59 -10.60 -14.45
CA LEU A 370 -1.65 -10.11 -13.08
C LEU A 370 -2.00 -11.28 -12.14
N LYS A 371 -1.09 -11.63 -11.23
CA LYS A 371 -1.21 -12.81 -10.36
C LYS A 371 -1.65 -12.43 -8.95
N ALA A 372 -2.40 -13.32 -8.30
CA ALA A 372 -2.97 -13.11 -6.96
C ALA A 372 -1.93 -13.02 -5.82
N ASP A 373 -0.67 -13.39 -6.08
CA ASP A 373 0.47 -13.25 -5.16
C ASP A 373 1.12 -11.86 -5.21
N GLY A 374 0.53 -10.91 -5.96
CA GLY A 374 1.07 -9.57 -6.17
C GLY A 374 2.22 -9.54 -7.16
N THR A 375 2.47 -10.60 -7.94
CA THR A 375 3.45 -10.59 -9.05
C THR A 375 2.78 -10.37 -10.41
N TYR A 376 3.55 -9.87 -11.38
CA TYR A 376 3.08 -9.70 -12.75
C TYR A 376 4.14 -10.04 -13.80
N GLU A 377 3.67 -10.37 -15.00
CA GLU A 377 4.44 -10.54 -16.23
C GLU A 377 3.75 -9.76 -17.35
N LEU A 378 4.51 -9.01 -18.13
CA LEU A 378 4.05 -8.21 -19.28
C LEU A 378 5.01 -8.48 -20.45
N SER A 379 4.49 -8.87 -21.60
CA SER A 379 5.27 -9.09 -22.84
C SER A 379 4.65 -8.39 -24.02
N ALA A 380 5.48 -8.02 -25.00
CA ALA A 380 5.05 -7.41 -26.25
C ALA A 380 5.75 -8.06 -27.45
N PHE A 381 5.01 -8.25 -28.54
CA PHE A 381 5.43 -9.06 -29.69
C PHE A 381 5.20 -8.33 -31.02
N GLU A 382 6.26 -8.27 -31.84
CA GLU A 382 6.24 -7.82 -33.22
C GLU A 382 6.22 -9.08 -34.12
N GLY A 383 5.04 -9.65 -34.35
CA GLY A 383 4.91 -11.00 -34.88
C GLY A 383 5.52 -12.03 -33.91
N ASN A 384 6.41 -12.90 -34.38
CA ASN A 384 7.04 -13.93 -33.53
C ASN A 384 8.22 -13.42 -32.68
N LYS A 385 8.51 -12.11 -32.69
CA LYS A 385 9.65 -11.51 -32.00
C LYS A 385 9.17 -10.76 -30.76
N ASN A 386 9.57 -11.22 -29.57
CA ASN A 386 9.42 -10.42 -28.36
C ASN A 386 10.26 -9.13 -28.48
N VAL A 387 9.63 -7.97 -28.22
CA VAL A 387 10.20 -6.62 -28.34
C VAL A 387 10.15 -5.82 -27.04
N GLU A 388 9.41 -6.30 -26.05
CA GLU A 388 9.45 -5.82 -24.67
C GLU A 388 9.05 -6.98 -23.75
N ALA A 389 9.69 -7.07 -22.59
CA ALA A 389 9.25 -7.96 -21.53
C ALA A 389 9.58 -7.32 -20.18
N LYS A 390 8.61 -7.26 -19.28
CA LYS A 390 8.70 -6.68 -17.95
C LYS A 390 8.07 -7.64 -16.93
N ASN A 391 8.70 -7.83 -15.79
CA ASN A 391 8.13 -8.59 -14.67
C ASN A 391 8.46 -7.92 -13.34
N GLY A 392 7.61 -8.14 -12.33
CA GLY A 392 7.74 -7.40 -11.09
C GLY A 392 6.68 -7.72 -10.04
N VAL A 393 6.40 -6.72 -9.20
CA VAL A 393 5.30 -6.75 -8.22
C VAL A 393 4.34 -5.59 -8.42
N TRP A 394 3.07 -5.81 -8.10
CA TRP A 394 1.97 -4.86 -8.26
C TRP A 394 1.05 -4.85 -7.05
N GLU A 395 0.35 -3.73 -6.87
CA GLU A 395 -0.66 -3.52 -5.82
C GLU A 395 -1.64 -2.42 -6.25
N ILE A 396 -2.82 -2.33 -5.63
CA ILE A 396 -3.79 -1.24 -5.85
C ILE A 396 -3.89 -0.37 -4.60
N TYR A 397 -3.71 0.94 -4.78
CA TYR A 397 -3.94 1.97 -3.77
C TYR A 397 -5.14 2.83 -4.20
N GLY A 398 -6.30 2.59 -3.57
CA GLY A 398 -7.57 3.21 -3.96
C GLY A 398 -8.03 2.78 -5.34
N TYR A 399 -7.77 3.63 -6.33
CA TYR A 399 -8.06 3.42 -7.76
C TYR A 399 -6.79 3.54 -8.62
N HIS A 400 -5.61 3.60 -8.00
CA HIS A 400 -4.32 3.56 -8.69
C HIS A 400 -3.70 2.17 -8.62
N MET A 401 -3.25 1.63 -9.75
CA MET A 401 -2.33 0.49 -9.76
C MET A 401 -0.90 0.98 -9.67
N MET A 402 -0.14 0.38 -8.76
CA MET A 402 1.28 0.58 -8.52
C MET A 402 2.03 -0.63 -9.07
N MET A 403 3.12 -0.44 -9.80
CA MET A 403 3.93 -1.53 -10.34
C MET A 403 5.42 -1.21 -10.19
N ARG A 404 6.21 -2.19 -9.73
CA ARG A 404 7.66 -2.09 -9.60
C ARG A 404 8.34 -3.21 -10.39
N ASN A 405 9.15 -2.84 -11.37
CA ASN A 405 9.91 -3.76 -12.19
C ASN A 405 11.01 -4.45 -11.36
N LYS A 406 11.15 -5.77 -11.54
CA LYS A 406 12.24 -6.60 -10.99
C LYS A 406 13.15 -7.14 -12.10
N GLY A 407 12.61 -7.37 -13.30
CA GLY A 407 13.37 -7.75 -14.47
C GLY A 407 12.74 -7.20 -15.75
N CYS A 408 13.57 -6.78 -16.71
CA CYS A 408 13.13 -6.25 -17.99
C CYS A 408 14.03 -6.75 -19.13
N LEU A 409 13.49 -6.84 -20.36
CA LEU A 409 14.25 -7.19 -21.57
C LEU A 409 15.34 -6.16 -21.90
N HIS A 410 15.12 -4.90 -21.53
CA HIS A 410 16.01 -3.77 -21.80
C HIS A 410 16.34 -3.00 -20.51
N PRO A 411 17.18 -3.55 -19.60
CA PRO A 411 17.44 -2.97 -18.28
C PRO A 411 17.87 -1.50 -18.31
N ASP A 412 18.76 -1.12 -19.24
CA ASP A 412 19.30 0.25 -19.40
C ASP A 412 18.23 1.32 -19.73
N LYS A 413 17.01 0.90 -20.06
CA LYS A 413 15.89 1.76 -20.46
C LYS A 413 14.63 1.55 -19.61
N CYS A 414 14.64 0.62 -18.67
CA CYS A 414 13.42 0.20 -17.99
C CYS A 414 13.04 1.18 -16.87
N THR A 415 11.82 1.72 -16.92
CA THR A 415 11.23 2.50 -15.83
C THR A 415 11.14 1.63 -14.57
N SER A 416 11.84 2.02 -13.49
CA SER A 416 12.01 1.17 -12.29
C SER A 416 10.72 0.87 -11.53
N SER A 417 9.86 1.88 -11.39
CA SER A 417 8.47 1.73 -10.96
C SER A 417 7.59 2.68 -11.78
N LEU A 418 6.36 2.27 -12.03
CA LEU A 418 5.32 3.05 -12.69
C LEU A 418 4.03 2.98 -11.84
N HIS A 419 3.18 4.00 -11.98
CA HIS A 419 1.83 3.99 -11.42
C HIS A 419 0.86 4.63 -12.41
N GLY A 420 -0.42 4.33 -12.24
CA GLY A 420 -1.47 4.83 -13.11
C GLY A 420 -2.85 4.64 -12.53
N GLN A 421 -3.81 5.41 -13.05
CA GLN A 421 -5.21 5.25 -12.69
C GLN A 421 -5.76 4.00 -13.37
N LEU A 422 -6.36 3.11 -12.60
CA LEU A 422 -7.22 2.05 -13.11
C LEU A 422 -8.61 2.59 -13.41
N GLN A 423 -9.29 1.91 -14.32
CA GLN A 423 -10.73 1.99 -14.47
C GLN A 423 -11.25 0.61 -14.90
N THR A 424 -12.01 -0.03 -14.02
CA THR A 424 -12.73 -1.28 -14.26
C THR A 424 -13.63 -1.16 -15.50
N GLY A 425 -13.51 -2.14 -16.41
CA GLY A 425 -14.36 -2.25 -17.59
C GLY A 425 -15.72 -2.93 -17.30
N PRO A 426 -16.49 -3.26 -18.36
CA PRO A 426 -17.78 -3.94 -18.22
C PRO A 426 -17.65 -5.29 -17.51
N ILE A 427 -18.60 -5.61 -16.63
CA ILE A 427 -18.69 -6.96 -16.04
C ILE A 427 -19.47 -7.87 -17.00
N ASP A 428 -18.84 -8.97 -17.42
CA ASP A 428 -19.54 -10.06 -18.10
C ASP A 428 -20.49 -10.78 -17.13
N LYS A 429 -21.75 -10.89 -17.54
CA LYS A 429 -22.83 -11.50 -16.76
C LYS A 429 -22.76 -13.02 -16.69
N ALA A 430 -22.03 -13.67 -17.59
CA ALA A 430 -21.87 -15.13 -17.58
C ALA A 430 -20.79 -15.58 -16.58
N THR A 431 -19.65 -14.88 -16.54
CA THR A 431 -18.53 -15.19 -15.64
C THR A 431 -18.50 -14.39 -14.34
N ASN A 432 -19.25 -13.28 -14.26
CA ASN A 432 -19.18 -12.28 -13.19
C ASN A 432 -17.74 -11.77 -12.96
N LYS A 433 -17.01 -11.52 -14.06
CA LYS A 433 -15.67 -10.91 -14.10
C LYS A 433 -15.67 -9.69 -15.00
N ILE A 434 -14.67 -8.81 -14.85
CA ILE A 434 -14.46 -7.69 -15.78
C ILE A 434 -13.98 -8.24 -17.13
N SER A 435 -14.51 -7.72 -18.25
CA SER A 435 -14.11 -8.13 -19.60
C SER A 435 -12.87 -7.40 -20.13
N GLY A 436 -12.28 -6.53 -19.32
CA GLY A 436 -11.16 -5.65 -19.65
C GLY A 436 -11.06 -4.49 -18.65
N PHE A 437 -10.03 -3.66 -18.77
CA PHE A 437 -9.81 -2.46 -17.96
C PHE A 437 -8.98 -1.41 -18.70
N SER A 438 -9.04 -0.16 -18.24
CA SER A 438 -8.08 0.88 -18.61
C SER A 438 -7.03 1.11 -17.52
N PHE A 439 -5.80 1.43 -17.94
CA PHE A 439 -4.68 1.74 -17.05
C PHE A 439 -3.92 2.94 -17.59
N ILE A 440 -4.19 4.12 -17.04
CA ILE A 440 -3.62 5.40 -17.48
C ILE A 440 -2.34 5.65 -16.67
N HIS A 441 -1.23 5.12 -17.18
CA HIS A 441 0.05 5.00 -16.49
C HIS A 441 1.10 6.05 -16.90
N ASN A 442 2.10 6.27 -16.04
CA ASN A 442 3.23 7.17 -16.32
C ASN A 442 4.50 6.51 -16.91
N ASP A 443 4.43 5.25 -17.35
CA ASP A 443 5.51 4.57 -18.09
C ASP A 443 6.01 5.40 -19.30
N THR A 444 7.33 5.56 -19.40
CA THR A 444 7.98 6.36 -20.45
C THR A 444 8.69 5.54 -21.53
N ASP A 445 8.61 4.22 -21.47
CA ASP A 445 9.51 3.33 -22.20
C ASP A 445 9.04 3.18 -23.66
N THR A 446 9.76 2.37 -24.46
CA THR A 446 9.45 2.17 -25.88
C THR A 446 9.82 0.75 -26.30
N PRO A 447 8.86 -0.07 -26.77
CA PRO A 447 7.48 0.28 -27.16
C PRO A 447 6.58 0.69 -25.98
N LYS A 448 5.63 1.60 -26.22
CA LYS A 448 4.77 2.14 -25.16
C LYS A 448 3.66 1.17 -24.80
N ILE A 449 3.58 0.80 -23.52
CA ILE A 449 2.50 -0.02 -22.94
C ILE A 449 1.11 0.55 -23.35
N PRO A 450 0.11 -0.31 -23.69
CA PRO A 450 -1.27 0.11 -23.92
C PRO A 450 -1.96 0.61 -22.65
N THR A 451 -2.87 1.59 -22.79
CA THR A 451 -3.66 2.11 -21.66
C THR A 451 -5.02 1.44 -21.52
N SER A 452 -5.28 0.37 -22.27
CA SER A 452 -6.51 -0.42 -22.28
C SER A 452 -6.13 -1.86 -22.59
N PHE A 453 -6.73 -2.81 -21.86
CA PHE A 453 -6.55 -4.24 -22.05
C PHE A 453 -7.91 -4.93 -21.99
N ASP A 454 -8.09 -5.95 -22.82
CA ASP A 454 -9.29 -6.78 -22.89
C ASP A 454 -8.99 -8.19 -22.36
N ALA A 455 -10.01 -8.91 -21.91
CA ALA A 455 -9.88 -10.32 -21.56
C ALA A 455 -9.62 -11.17 -22.84
N PRO A 456 -8.75 -12.21 -22.78
CA PRO A 456 -8.50 -13.11 -23.90
C PRO A 456 -9.79 -13.83 -24.34
N GLN A 457 -9.95 -13.99 -25.65
CA GLN A 457 -11.02 -14.77 -26.25
C GLN A 457 -10.53 -16.19 -26.55
N TYR A 458 -11.19 -17.19 -25.97
CA TYR A 458 -10.97 -18.61 -26.23
C TYR A 458 -12.15 -19.18 -27.05
N GLU A 459 -11.88 -20.18 -27.89
CA GLU A 459 -12.89 -20.85 -28.76
C GLU A 459 -13.73 -21.92 -28.02
#